data_AF-A0A9N7N473-F1
#
_entry.id   AF-A0A9N7N473-F1
#
_cell.length_a   1.000
_cell.length_b   1.000
_cell.length_c   1.000
_cell.angle_alpha   90.00
_cell.angle_beta   90.00
_cell.angle_gamma   90.00
#
_symmetry.space_group_name_H-M   'P 1'
#
loop_
_entity.id
_entity.type
_entity.pdbx_description
1 polymer ?
#
loop_
_entity_poly.entity_id
_entity_poly.type
_entity_poly.pdbx_seq_one_letter_code
_entity_poly.pdbx_strand_id
1 'polypeptide(L)'
;MFRNRIWLRSLTRKSRTRPSNDQKNITVQPTGADSGDGGISKKRKNWQPGIDSNPDMFRKRRRTRGNNKACDANVDRISELPEPIIHHIFARLKCFRDVVRTSILSKKWKNTFDSYLTFEFDERWFRVPKAVGKHKRIKARELQKKKFKGYVNRSIEMRLNPVPCIDKFRLYVNNVDIRLNDCMQCWVHAAVDKNVKELDIQVNTNGKYFSLPSAVLLSTSIASLKLSGYLSLGSTSLGMSNLRELSIKGSLRINEAVIQQFEKCCPLMEDLRLVHCNGIYVISFLSLMKLRRVELHECEKVGYIEIASPNLESFWFHAEKNQECEINLQSLGSLKNLTLKDNRMMDTVLQGFLSKATLLEKLVLLKCAKLRRLTILSDRLKSLALIQCYKLEEVNIDAPNLSSLQYSGNRVPFSSINTLGLREAKFSFGPTMRTNQLLVEYQTHFRDFDRSKGFKLIVYSKQDLKVYEDPNEALEYRNSFCNLELTTSLTSVMKIVDDWLRNFHGRHIVLVSPSSELIQLTQRMIMDREDNPSCCAFYSNKCWLHYIEDVTVQNLTCIDKRHYVFKWKC
;
A
#
# COMPACT_ATOMS: atom_id res chain seq x y z
N MET A 1 11.58 14.06 -2.11
CA MET A 1 10.50 14.45 -1.16
C MET A 1 9.29 13.56 -1.39
N PHE A 2 8.94 12.69 -0.44
CA PHE A 2 7.63 12.02 -0.38
C PHE A 2 6.98 12.34 0.96
N ARG A 3 5.77 12.92 0.91
CA ARG A 3 4.96 13.26 2.08
C ARG A 3 4.22 12.02 2.57
N ASN A 4 4.74 11.41 3.63
CA ASN A 4 3.91 10.71 4.60
C ASN A 4 3.03 11.74 5.30
N ARG A 5 1.77 11.87 4.88
CA ARG A 5 0.74 12.53 5.69
C ARG A 5 0.15 11.50 6.64
N ILE A 6 0.78 11.33 7.80
CA ILE A 6 0.13 10.80 8.99
C ILE A 6 0.04 11.96 9.98
N TRP A 7 -1.19 12.27 10.36
CA TRP A 7 -1.53 13.28 11.36
C TRP A 7 -0.96 12.87 12.73
N LEU A 8 0.12 13.50 13.17
CA LEU A 8 0.53 13.54 14.58
C LEU A 8 0.00 14.86 15.17
N ARG A 9 -1.12 14.79 15.90
CA ARG A 9 -1.49 15.86 16.84
C ARG A 9 -0.63 15.68 18.08
N SER A 10 0.30 16.60 18.29
CA SER A 10 1.08 16.76 19.51
C SER A 10 0.17 17.07 20.70
N LEU A 11 0.14 16.18 21.69
CA LEU A 11 -0.33 16.47 23.03
C LEU A 11 0.86 17.02 23.84
N THR A 12 1.05 18.33 23.82
CA THR A 12 1.90 19.03 24.80
C THR A 12 0.99 19.52 25.93
N ARG A 13 0.85 18.72 26.99
CA ARG A 13 0.32 19.20 28.28
C ARG A 13 1.48 19.86 29.03
N LYS A 14 1.53 21.19 29.03
CA LYS A 14 2.27 21.95 30.05
C LYS A 14 1.38 22.04 31.29
N SER A 15 1.94 21.58 32.40
CA SER A 15 1.46 21.78 33.76
C SER A 15 1.41 23.27 34.10
N ARG A 16 0.28 23.74 34.64
CA ARG A 16 0.20 24.90 35.53
C ARG A 16 -0.88 24.61 36.58
N THR A 17 -0.45 24.66 37.82
CA THR A 17 -1.20 24.51 39.07
C THR A 17 -1.96 25.80 39.43
N ARG A 18 -3.28 25.65 39.73
CA ARG A 18 -4.17 26.24 40.78
C ARG A 18 -4.07 27.75 41.19
N PRO A 19 -5.12 28.39 41.78
CA PRO A 19 -6.13 27.88 42.76
C PRO A 19 -7.61 28.29 42.48
N SER A 20 -8.62 27.49 42.86
CA SER A 20 -9.49 27.46 44.08
C SER A 20 -10.56 28.56 44.21
N ASN A 21 -11.67 28.16 44.85
CA ASN A 21 -12.89 28.89 45.27
C ASN A 21 -14.01 28.97 44.21
N ASP A 22 -15.30 28.77 44.51
CA ASP A 22 -16.00 28.38 45.74
C ASP A 22 -17.35 27.76 45.37
N GLN A 23 -17.88 27.02 46.34
CA GLN A 23 -19.20 26.40 46.38
C GLN A 23 -20.35 27.39 46.10
N LYS A 24 -21.44 26.90 45.50
CA LYS A 24 -22.81 27.08 46.01
C LYS A 24 -23.78 26.12 45.33
N ASN A 25 -24.19 25.12 46.10
CA ASN A 25 -25.42 24.36 45.94
C ASN A 25 -26.62 25.31 46.08
N ILE A 26 -27.62 25.20 45.21
CA ILE A 26 -29.02 25.40 45.62
C ILE A 26 -29.87 24.30 44.98
N THR A 27 -30.36 23.45 45.87
CA THR A 27 -31.40 22.45 45.67
C THR A 27 -32.75 23.12 45.88
N VAL A 28 -33.71 22.97 44.96
CA VAL A 28 -35.15 23.05 45.25
C VAL A 28 -35.87 22.08 44.31
N GLN A 29 -36.48 21.03 44.87
CA GLN A 29 -37.62 20.31 44.30
C GLN A 29 -38.93 20.87 44.93
N PRO A 30 -40.12 20.27 44.72
CA PRO A 30 -40.96 20.41 43.53
C PRO A 30 -42.39 20.85 43.93
N THR A 31 -43.20 21.34 43.00
CA THR A 31 -44.65 21.36 43.18
C THR A 31 -45.33 20.91 41.90
N GLY A 32 -46.11 19.84 42.04
CA GLY A 32 -46.93 19.29 40.97
C GLY A 32 -48.25 20.03 40.81
N ALA A 33 -48.87 19.81 39.66
CA ALA A 33 -50.31 19.79 39.49
C ALA A 33 -50.61 19.06 38.16
N ASP A 34 -51.14 17.84 38.28
CA ASP A 34 -51.87 17.16 37.23
C ASP A 34 -53.20 17.85 36.96
N SER A 35 -53.63 17.80 35.69
CA SER A 35 -55.00 17.52 35.21
C SER A 35 -55.38 18.37 34.00
N GLY A 36 -56.07 17.75 33.04
CA GLY A 36 -56.93 18.49 32.11
C GLY A 36 -56.74 18.13 30.64
N ASP A 37 -57.52 17.15 30.21
CA ASP A 37 -57.75 16.67 28.86
C ASP A 37 -58.32 17.76 27.91
N GLY A 38 -58.16 17.58 26.60
CA GLY A 38 -58.67 18.51 25.58
C GLY A 38 -58.20 18.20 24.16
N GLY A 39 -58.78 17.17 23.55
CA GLY A 39 -58.46 16.75 22.18
C GLY A 39 -58.92 17.71 21.08
N ILE A 40 -58.24 17.67 19.92
CA ILE A 40 -58.80 18.06 18.61
C ILE A 40 -58.29 17.13 17.51
N SER A 41 -59.25 16.43 16.92
CA SER A 41 -59.24 15.64 15.69
C SER A 41 -58.53 16.29 14.49
N LYS A 42 -57.88 15.48 13.63
CA LYS A 42 -57.95 15.64 12.16
C LYS A 42 -57.49 14.38 11.38
N LYS A 43 -58.50 13.60 10.98
CA LYS A 43 -58.76 12.96 9.68
C LYS A 43 -57.62 12.23 8.94
N ARG A 44 -57.76 10.89 8.94
CA ARG A 44 -57.38 9.93 7.89
C ARG A 44 -57.88 10.36 6.49
N LYS A 45 -57.15 9.98 5.44
CA LYS A 45 -57.73 9.44 4.19
C LYS A 45 -56.88 8.28 3.68
N ASN A 46 -57.46 7.08 3.83
CA ASN A 46 -57.09 5.83 3.18
C ASN A 46 -58.06 5.68 1.99
N TRP A 47 -57.60 5.21 0.83
CA TRP A 47 -58.49 4.77 -0.25
C TRP A 47 -57.91 3.51 -0.92
N GLN A 48 -58.62 2.41 -0.70
CA GLN A 48 -58.82 1.30 -1.64
C GLN A 48 -60.32 0.96 -1.60
N PRO A 49 -60.90 0.59 -2.74
CA PRO A 49 -61.65 -0.68 -2.87
C PRO A 49 -61.25 -1.40 -4.19
N GLY A 50 -61.40 -2.69 -4.43
CA GLY A 50 -62.16 -3.77 -3.79
C GLY A 50 -62.76 -4.66 -4.90
N ILE A 51 -62.21 -5.88 -5.05
CA ILE A 51 -62.81 -7.19 -5.41
C ILE A 51 -63.81 -7.28 -6.59
N ASP A 52 -63.52 -8.15 -7.58
CA ASP A 52 -64.40 -9.28 -7.95
C ASP A 52 -63.79 -10.30 -8.94
N SER A 53 -63.96 -11.58 -8.60
CA SER A 53 -64.16 -12.77 -9.47
C SER A 53 -62.99 -13.48 -10.21
N ASN A 54 -62.74 -14.73 -9.80
CA ASN A 54 -61.99 -15.81 -10.49
C ASN A 54 -62.92 -16.47 -11.57
N PRO A 55 -62.47 -17.14 -12.67
CA PRO A 55 -61.72 -18.40 -12.60
C PRO A 55 -60.65 -18.65 -13.69
N ASP A 56 -59.80 -19.65 -13.44
CA ASP A 56 -58.84 -20.29 -14.36
C ASP A 56 -59.38 -20.55 -15.78
N MET A 57 -58.60 -20.17 -16.80
CA MET A 57 -58.70 -20.80 -18.11
C MET A 57 -57.36 -20.80 -18.86
N PHE A 58 -56.80 -22.00 -18.99
CA PHE A 58 -55.76 -22.38 -19.94
C PHE A 58 -55.88 -21.64 -21.29
N ARG A 59 -54.86 -20.86 -21.69
CA ARG A 59 -54.70 -20.44 -23.08
C ARG A 59 -53.38 -20.92 -23.66
N LYS A 60 -53.53 -22.07 -24.35
CA LYS A 60 -52.62 -22.69 -25.32
C LYS A 60 -51.80 -21.68 -26.11
N ARG A 61 -50.49 -21.92 -26.17
CA ARG A 61 -49.55 -21.41 -27.17
C ARG A 61 -50.14 -21.58 -28.57
N ARG A 62 -50.39 -20.48 -29.29
CA ARG A 62 -50.55 -20.49 -30.75
C ARG A 62 -49.17 -20.58 -31.38
N ARG A 63 -48.83 -21.74 -31.94
CA ARG A 63 -47.73 -21.91 -32.88
C ARG A 63 -48.16 -21.30 -34.22
N THR A 64 -47.56 -20.18 -34.61
CA THR A 64 -47.50 -19.76 -36.02
C THR A 64 -46.17 -20.22 -36.58
N ARG A 65 -46.24 -21.10 -37.57
CA ARG A 65 -45.11 -21.68 -38.29
C ARG A 65 -44.84 -20.83 -39.52
N GLY A 66 -43.59 -20.37 -39.65
CA GLY A 66 -42.99 -19.94 -40.92
C GLY A 66 -43.10 -18.46 -41.26
N ASN A 67 -42.02 -17.70 -41.00
CA ASN A 67 -41.19 -17.26 -42.13
C ASN A 67 -39.77 -16.94 -41.64
N ASN A 68 -38.77 -17.45 -42.36
CA ASN A 68 -37.35 -17.30 -42.07
C ASN A 68 -36.95 -15.82 -42.10
N LYS A 69 -36.76 -15.24 -40.91
CA LYS A 69 -35.74 -14.22 -40.68
C LYS A 69 -34.84 -14.81 -39.61
N ALA A 70 -33.60 -15.12 -39.97
CA ALA A 70 -32.54 -15.37 -39.01
C ALA A 70 -32.31 -14.05 -38.24
N CYS A 71 -33.13 -13.84 -37.21
CA CYS A 71 -32.72 -13.01 -36.11
C CYS A 71 -31.64 -13.82 -35.41
N ASP A 72 -30.40 -13.36 -35.56
CA ASP A 72 -29.29 -13.74 -34.70
C ASP A 72 -29.76 -13.44 -33.27
N ALA A 73 -30.37 -14.44 -32.65
CA ALA A 73 -30.82 -14.35 -31.28
C ALA A 73 -29.55 -14.06 -30.49
N ASN A 74 -29.57 -13.01 -29.69
CA ASN A 74 -28.48 -12.62 -28.82
C ASN A 74 -28.23 -13.78 -27.82
N VAL A 75 -27.50 -14.82 -28.25
CA VAL A 75 -27.27 -16.04 -27.49
C VAL A 75 -26.49 -15.60 -26.25
N ASP A 76 -27.12 -15.74 -25.09
CA ASP A 76 -26.50 -15.38 -23.82
C ASP A 76 -25.48 -16.46 -23.41
N ARG A 77 -24.34 -16.44 -24.09
CA ARG A 77 -23.22 -17.37 -23.89
C ARG A 77 -22.58 -17.22 -22.50
N ILE A 78 -22.76 -16.07 -21.86
CA ILE A 78 -22.18 -15.79 -20.53
C ILE A 78 -22.96 -16.53 -19.45
N SER A 79 -24.30 -16.54 -19.54
CA SER A 79 -25.15 -17.28 -18.60
C SER A 79 -25.01 -18.79 -18.72
N GLU A 80 -24.60 -19.30 -19.89
CA GLU A 80 -24.44 -20.73 -20.16
C GLU A 80 -23.13 -21.32 -19.61
N LEU A 81 -22.13 -20.49 -19.27
CA LEU A 81 -20.81 -20.94 -18.83
C LEU A 81 -20.88 -21.97 -17.68
N PRO A 82 -20.11 -23.07 -17.73
CA PRO A 82 -20.01 -24.03 -16.64
C PRO A 82 -19.56 -23.39 -15.32
N GLU A 83 -20.09 -23.88 -14.19
CA GLU A 83 -19.76 -23.37 -12.85
C GLU A 83 -18.25 -23.35 -12.56
N PRO A 84 -17.44 -24.35 -12.95
CA PRO A 84 -15.98 -24.29 -12.76
C PRO A 84 -15.32 -23.12 -13.49
N ILE A 85 -15.82 -22.75 -14.67
CA ILE A 85 -15.31 -21.61 -15.43
C ILE A 85 -15.71 -20.31 -14.75
N ILE A 86 -16.94 -20.21 -14.24
CA ILE A 86 -17.41 -19.05 -13.48
C ILE A 86 -16.56 -18.86 -12.21
N HIS A 87 -16.25 -19.94 -11.46
CA HIS A 87 -15.33 -19.89 -10.33
C HIS A 87 -13.92 -19.42 -10.74
N HIS A 88 -13.41 -19.89 -11.89
CA HIS A 88 -12.14 -19.42 -12.42
C HIS A 88 -12.18 -17.92 -12.74
N ILE A 89 -13.27 -17.43 -13.33
CA ILE A 89 -13.48 -16.00 -13.59
C ILE A 89 -13.48 -15.23 -12.27
N PHE A 90 -14.24 -15.67 -11.27
CA PHE A 90 -14.27 -15.02 -9.94
C PHE A 90 -12.88 -14.88 -9.33
N ALA A 91 -12.06 -15.94 -9.39
CA ALA A 91 -10.70 -15.93 -8.88
C ALA A 91 -9.75 -14.97 -9.61
N ARG A 92 -10.08 -14.58 -10.86
CA ARG A 92 -9.28 -13.65 -11.68
C ARG A 92 -9.76 -12.20 -11.59
N LEU A 93 -10.95 -11.95 -11.03
CA LEU A 93 -11.46 -10.59 -10.85
C LEU A 93 -10.63 -9.84 -9.80
N LYS A 94 -10.26 -8.59 -10.12
CA LYS A 94 -9.34 -7.78 -9.31
C LYS A 94 -9.91 -7.41 -7.93
N CYS A 95 -11.23 -7.32 -7.78
CA CYS A 95 -11.85 -7.01 -6.50
C CYS A 95 -13.14 -7.79 -6.24
N PHE A 96 -13.39 -8.12 -4.96
CA PHE A 96 -14.56 -8.90 -4.55
C PHE A 96 -15.90 -8.25 -4.93
N ARG A 97 -15.97 -6.91 -4.98
CA ARG A 97 -17.19 -6.21 -5.40
C ARG A 97 -17.59 -6.54 -6.84
N ASP A 98 -16.62 -6.79 -7.71
CA ASP A 98 -16.90 -7.15 -9.10
C ASP A 98 -17.42 -8.59 -9.17
N VAL A 99 -16.91 -9.50 -8.34
CA VAL A 99 -17.47 -10.85 -8.16
C VAL A 99 -18.95 -10.76 -7.76
N VAL A 100 -19.27 -9.98 -6.72
CA VAL A 100 -20.67 -9.80 -6.29
C VAL A 100 -21.53 -9.20 -7.40
N ARG A 101 -21.01 -8.23 -8.16
CA ARG A 101 -21.73 -7.64 -9.31
C ARG A 101 -22.00 -8.63 -10.42
N THR A 102 -21.12 -9.60 -10.63
CA THR A 102 -21.38 -10.63 -11.65
C THR A 102 -22.44 -11.65 -11.22
N SER A 103 -22.78 -11.73 -9.92
CA SER A 103 -23.83 -12.64 -9.44
C SER A 103 -25.24 -12.30 -9.95
N ILE A 104 -25.47 -11.07 -10.44
CA ILE A 104 -26.78 -10.67 -10.98
C ILE A 104 -26.95 -11.02 -12.47
N LEU A 105 -25.91 -11.55 -13.13
CA LEU A 105 -25.95 -11.87 -14.57
C LEU A 105 -26.95 -12.98 -14.87
N SER A 106 -26.98 -14.04 -14.04
CA SER A 106 -28.00 -15.08 -14.14
C SER A 106 -28.14 -15.89 -12.86
N LYS A 107 -29.17 -16.75 -12.80
CA LYS A 107 -29.36 -17.69 -11.68
C LYS A 107 -28.14 -18.59 -11.46
N LYS A 108 -27.47 -19.00 -12.54
CA LYS A 108 -26.27 -19.85 -12.46
C LYS A 108 -25.12 -19.12 -11.79
N TRP A 109 -24.84 -17.90 -12.23
CA TRP A 109 -23.80 -17.04 -11.61
C TRP A 109 -24.10 -16.73 -10.15
N LYS A 110 -25.37 -16.54 -9.79
CA LYS A 110 -25.80 -16.38 -8.41
C LYS A 110 -25.51 -17.65 -7.59
N ASN A 111 -25.91 -18.83 -8.08
CA ASN A 111 -25.68 -20.10 -7.39
C ASN A 111 -24.17 -20.38 -7.22
N THR A 112 -23.37 -20.13 -8.25
CA THR A 112 -21.90 -20.24 -8.17
C THR A 112 -21.30 -19.23 -7.19
N PHE A 113 -21.89 -18.04 -7.08
CA PHE A 113 -21.49 -17.10 -6.04
C PHE A 113 -21.87 -17.59 -4.65
N ASP A 114 -23.03 -18.22 -4.48
CA ASP A 114 -23.45 -18.77 -3.19
C ASP A 114 -22.50 -19.87 -2.68
N SER A 115 -21.88 -20.65 -3.58
CA SER A 115 -20.82 -21.62 -3.27
C SER A 115 -19.39 -21.04 -3.24
N TYR A 116 -19.20 -19.75 -3.46
CA TYR A 116 -17.88 -19.14 -3.50
C TYR A 116 -17.28 -18.94 -2.09
N LEU A 117 -16.12 -19.56 -1.85
CA LEU A 117 -15.51 -19.73 -0.51
C LEU A 117 -14.66 -18.54 -0.03
N THR A 118 -14.77 -17.38 -0.69
CA THR A 118 -14.11 -16.13 -0.27
C THR A 118 -15.14 -15.15 0.27
N PHE A 119 -14.85 -14.60 1.44
CA PHE A 119 -15.71 -13.66 2.14
C PHE A 119 -14.91 -12.39 2.46
N GLU A 120 -15.34 -11.25 1.91
CA GLU A 120 -14.77 -9.95 2.24
C GLU A 120 -15.83 -9.02 2.85
N PHE A 121 -15.52 -8.52 4.04
CA PHE A 121 -16.35 -7.60 4.80
C PHE A 121 -15.57 -6.31 5.07
N ASP A 122 -15.94 -5.22 4.39
CA ASP A 122 -15.30 -3.92 4.57
C ASP A 122 -16.32 -2.85 4.96
N GLU A 123 -16.21 -2.34 6.18
CA GLU A 123 -17.10 -1.31 6.71
C GLU A 123 -17.09 -0.03 5.85
N ARG A 124 -16.02 0.24 5.10
CA ARG A 124 -15.91 1.43 4.22
C ARG A 124 -16.93 1.41 3.09
N TRP A 125 -17.49 0.25 2.73
CA TRP A 125 -18.57 0.15 1.74
C TRP A 125 -19.88 0.77 2.22
N PHE A 126 -20.05 0.93 3.52
CA PHE A 126 -21.28 1.43 4.14
C PHE A 126 -21.20 2.91 4.54
N ARG A 127 -20.20 3.64 4.03
CA ARG A 127 -20.00 5.07 4.30
C ARG A 127 -21.26 5.86 3.91
N VAL A 128 -21.84 6.54 4.89
CA VAL A 128 -22.95 7.48 4.67
C VAL A 128 -22.41 8.88 4.32
N PRO A 129 -23.19 9.71 3.59
CA PRO A 129 -22.81 11.06 3.24
C PRO A 129 -22.38 11.89 4.45
N LYS A 130 -21.49 12.87 4.22
CA LYS A 130 -20.94 13.72 5.28
C LYS A 130 -22.07 14.51 5.97
N ALA A 131 -22.38 14.12 7.20
CA ALA A 131 -23.31 14.85 8.05
C ALA A 131 -22.61 16.04 8.72
N VAL A 132 -23.26 17.21 8.73
CA VAL A 132 -22.79 18.42 9.43
C VAL A 132 -23.32 18.44 10.86
N GLY A 133 -22.46 18.75 11.82
CA GLY A 133 -22.78 18.77 13.25
C GLY A 133 -22.51 17.43 13.96
N LYS A 134 -22.06 17.50 15.23
CA LYS A 134 -21.60 16.36 16.03
C LYS A 134 -22.66 15.25 16.14
N HIS A 135 -23.90 15.61 16.45
CA HIS A 135 -25.00 14.66 16.61
C HIS A 135 -25.34 13.90 15.34
N LYS A 136 -25.46 14.60 14.20
CA LYS A 136 -25.75 13.96 12.91
C LYS A 136 -24.61 13.04 12.48
N ARG A 137 -23.35 13.39 12.79
CA ARG A 137 -22.18 12.53 12.55
C ARG A 137 -22.20 11.24 13.38
N ILE A 138 -22.63 11.30 14.63
CA ILE A 138 -22.78 10.12 15.49
C ILE A 138 -23.87 9.20 14.93
N LYS A 139 -25.08 9.74 14.65
CA LYS A 139 -26.19 8.96 14.06
C LYS A 139 -25.81 8.32 12.73
N ALA A 140 -25.10 9.05 11.86
CA ALA A 140 -24.62 8.50 10.59
C ALA A 140 -23.66 7.32 10.81
N ARG A 141 -22.73 7.42 11.75
CA ARG A 141 -21.81 6.32 12.09
C ARG A 141 -22.55 5.11 12.66
N GLU A 142 -23.53 5.32 13.52
CA GLU A 142 -24.35 4.23 14.07
C GLU A 142 -25.15 3.52 12.97
N LEU A 143 -25.74 4.28 12.04
CA LEU A 143 -26.45 3.71 10.90
C LEU A 143 -25.50 2.92 9.98
N GLN A 144 -24.30 3.44 9.71
CA GLN A 144 -23.25 2.73 8.96
C GLN A 144 -22.93 1.38 9.61
N LYS A 145 -22.64 1.39 10.91
CA LYS A 145 -22.34 0.17 11.67
C LYS A 145 -23.50 -0.81 11.69
N LYS A 146 -24.75 -0.32 11.83
CA LYS A 146 -25.96 -1.15 11.80
C LYS A 146 -26.13 -1.83 10.44
N LYS A 147 -25.97 -1.09 9.34
CA LYS A 147 -26.03 -1.64 7.98
C LYS A 147 -24.93 -2.68 7.73
N PHE A 148 -23.71 -2.37 8.15
CA PHE A 148 -22.57 -3.29 8.05
C PHE A 148 -22.82 -4.58 8.84
N LYS A 149 -23.20 -4.47 10.13
CA LYS A 149 -23.54 -5.63 10.98
C LYS A 149 -24.63 -6.49 10.34
N GLY A 150 -25.72 -5.87 9.85
CA GLY A 150 -26.80 -6.58 9.20
C GLY A 150 -26.34 -7.33 7.94
N TYR A 151 -25.44 -6.73 7.16
CA TYR A 151 -24.86 -7.37 5.98
C TYR A 151 -23.97 -8.56 6.35
N VAL A 152 -23.07 -8.41 7.33
CA VAL A 152 -22.17 -9.49 7.78
C VAL A 152 -22.98 -10.64 8.34
N ASN A 153 -23.90 -10.39 9.28
CA ASN A 153 -24.76 -11.42 9.87
C ASN A 153 -25.55 -12.20 8.80
N ARG A 154 -26.20 -11.49 7.88
CA ARG A 154 -26.94 -12.13 6.78
C ARG A 154 -26.03 -12.96 5.88
N SER A 155 -24.83 -12.47 5.58
CA SER A 155 -23.87 -13.21 4.75
C SER A 155 -23.38 -14.47 5.46
N ILE A 156 -23.21 -14.40 6.78
CA ILE A 156 -22.85 -15.56 7.59
C ILE A 156 -23.98 -16.59 7.55
N GLU A 157 -25.20 -16.18 7.86
CA GLU A 157 -26.38 -17.05 7.88
C GLU A 157 -26.66 -17.69 6.51
N MET A 158 -26.64 -16.90 5.45
CA MET A 158 -27.09 -17.33 4.12
C MET A 158 -26.01 -18.01 3.28
N ARG A 159 -24.73 -17.69 3.49
CA ARG A 159 -23.62 -18.18 2.64
C ARG A 159 -22.50 -18.87 3.41
N LEU A 160 -22.09 -18.37 4.58
CA LEU A 160 -20.99 -18.98 5.34
C LEU A 160 -21.42 -20.26 6.07
N ASN A 161 -22.58 -20.25 6.72
CA ASN A 161 -23.06 -21.41 7.48
C ASN A 161 -23.31 -22.66 6.61
N PRO A 162 -23.88 -22.52 5.38
CA PRO A 162 -24.09 -23.66 4.50
C PRO A 162 -22.82 -24.28 3.93
N VAL A 163 -21.73 -23.52 3.78
CA VAL A 163 -20.49 -24.06 3.20
C VAL A 163 -19.71 -24.90 4.22
N PRO A 164 -19.03 -25.97 3.79
CA PRO A 164 -18.27 -26.84 4.70
C PRO A 164 -16.97 -26.20 5.16
N CYS A 165 -16.37 -25.33 4.34
CA CYS A 165 -15.11 -24.68 4.65
C CYS A 165 -14.99 -23.30 3.98
N ILE A 166 -13.97 -22.53 4.38
CA ILE A 166 -13.69 -21.20 3.83
C ILE A 166 -12.24 -21.16 3.35
N ASP A 167 -12.03 -20.65 2.14
CA ASP A 167 -10.66 -20.39 1.67
C ASP A 167 -10.14 -19.08 2.25
N LYS A 168 -10.94 -18.01 2.22
CA LYS A 168 -10.51 -16.69 2.67
C LYS A 168 -11.60 -15.93 3.40
N PHE A 169 -11.25 -15.37 4.56
CA PHE A 169 -12.09 -14.48 5.33
C PHE A 169 -11.35 -13.17 5.62
N ARG A 170 -11.91 -12.04 5.14
CA ARG A 170 -11.36 -10.70 5.35
C ARG A 170 -12.36 -9.82 6.07
N LEU A 171 -11.90 -9.16 7.13
CA LEU A 171 -12.69 -8.23 7.93
C LEU A 171 -11.96 -6.91 8.13
N TYR A 172 -12.50 -5.82 7.60
CA TYR A 172 -12.04 -4.46 7.83
C TYR A 172 -13.08 -3.67 8.62
N VAL A 173 -12.68 -3.19 9.80
CA VAL A 173 -13.52 -2.43 10.72
C VAL A 173 -12.78 -1.20 11.24
N ASN A 174 -13.51 -0.09 11.40
CA ASN A 174 -12.99 1.17 11.90
C ASN A 174 -13.78 1.66 13.11
N ASN A 175 -13.09 2.29 14.05
CA ASN A 175 -13.67 2.91 15.25
C ASN A 175 -14.55 1.93 16.06
N VAL A 176 -13.97 0.77 16.43
CA VAL A 176 -14.67 -0.28 17.20
C VAL A 176 -15.26 0.25 18.50
N ASP A 177 -16.50 -0.12 18.77
CA ASP A 177 -17.16 0.03 20.08
C ASP A 177 -17.40 -1.37 20.70
N ILE A 178 -17.81 -1.41 21.97
CA ILE A 178 -17.96 -2.67 22.72
C ILE A 178 -18.94 -3.62 22.02
N ARG A 179 -20.09 -3.12 21.54
CA ARG A 179 -21.10 -3.98 20.87
C ARG A 179 -20.59 -4.56 19.57
N LEU A 180 -19.78 -3.80 18.83
CA LEU A 180 -19.18 -4.27 17.59
C LEU A 180 -18.08 -5.30 17.87
N ASN A 181 -17.34 -5.16 18.97
CA ASN A 181 -16.33 -6.13 19.41
C ASN A 181 -16.93 -7.52 19.60
N ASP A 182 -18.05 -7.63 20.30
CA ASP A 182 -18.72 -8.93 20.55
C ASP A 182 -19.18 -9.57 19.24
N CYS A 183 -19.73 -8.78 18.32
CA CYS A 183 -20.12 -9.27 17.00
C CYS A 183 -18.91 -9.76 16.20
N MET A 184 -17.80 -9.02 16.25
CA MET A 184 -16.56 -9.39 15.58
C MET A 184 -15.99 -10.69 16.11
N GLN A 185 -16.05 -10.93 17.42
CA GLN A 185 -15.66 -12.22 18.00
C GLN A 185 -16.50 -13.36 17.41
N CYS A 186 -17.83 -13.21 17.36
CA CYS A 186 -18.71 -14.22 16.75
C CYS A 186 -18.40 -14.44 15.26
N TRP A 187 -18.15 -13.37 14.50
CA TRP A 187 -17.85 -13.47 13.07
C TRP A 187 -16.53 -14.20 12.80
N VAL A 188 -15.51 -13.91 13.61
CA VAL A 188 -14.20 -14.57 13.50
C VAL A 188 -14.31 -16.03 13.92
N HIS A 189 -15.04 -16.34 14.99
CA HIS A 189 -15.33 -17.72 15.40
C HIS A 189 -16.02 -18.51 14.28
N ALA A 190 -17.07 -17.95 13.68
CA ALA A 190 -17.75 -18.62 12.58
C ALA A 190 -16.81 -18.95 11.41
N ALA A 191 -15.82 -18.10 11.14
CA ALA A 191 -14.81 -18.38 10.12
C ALA A 191 -13.84 -19.50 10.53
N VAL A 192 -13.39 -19.49 11.79
CA VAL A 192 -12.49 -20.51 12.33
C VAL A 192 -13.16 -21.88 12.39
N ASP A 193 -14.43 -21.94 12.80
CA ASP A 193 -15.24 -23.17 12.86
C ASP A 193 -15.43 -23.80 11.47
N LYS A 194 -15.27 -23.01 10.40
CA LYS A 194 -15.26 -23.44 9.01
C LYS A 194 -13.86 -23.65 8.44
N ASN A 195 -12.87 -23.93 9.30
CA ASN A 195 -11.50 -24.26 8.90
C ASN A 195 -10.90 -23.27 7.90
N VAL A 196 -11.05 -21.97 8.16
CA VAL A 196 -10.52 -20.92 7.28
C VAL A 196 -9.02 -21.10 7.01
N LYS A 197 -8.62 -20.95 5.75
CA LYS A 197 -7.21 -21.05 5.33
C LYS A 197 -6.49 -19.70 5.36
N GLU A 198 -7.13 -18.64 4.86
CA GLU A 198 -6.60 -17.27 4.90
C GLU A 198 -7.48 -16.36 5.75
N LEU A 199 -6.92 -15.79 6.82
CA LEU A 199 -7.61 -14.88 7.73
C LEU A 199 -6.95 -13.51 7.74
N ASP A 200 -7.66 -12.47 7.26
CA ASP A 200 -7.20 -11.07 7.25
C ASP A 200 -8.12 -10.18 8.09
N ILE A 201 -7.65 -9.80 9.27
CA ILE A 201 -8.39 -8.97 10.24
C ILE A 201 -7.71 -7.61 10.36
N GLN A 202 -8.41 -6.55 9.96
CA GLN A 202 -7.93 -5.17 9.99
C GLN A 202 -8.86 -4.32 10.85
N VAL A 203 -8.37 -3.92 12.02
CA VAL A 203 -9.16 -3.24 13.03
C VAL A 203 -8.50 -1.91 13.39
N ASN A 204 -9.12 -0.81 12.98
CA ASN A 204 -8.67 0.52 13.40
C ASN A 204 -9.47 0.96 14.62
N THR A 205 -8.81 1.23 15.74
CA THR A 205 -9.46 1.66 16.99
C THR A 205 -8.93 3.03 17.43
N ASN A 206 -9.70 3.74 18.26
CA ASN A 206 -9.23 4.98 18.90
C ASN A 206 -8.42 4.68 20.18
N GLY A 207 -7.49 3.71 20.12
CA GLY A 207 -6.61 3.35 21.25
C GLY A 207 -7.14 2.26 22.19
N LYS A 208 -8.21 1.53 21.83
CA LYS A 208 -8.64 0.32 22.56
C LYS A 208 -8.14 -0.94 21.86
N TYR A 209 -7.76 -1.95 22.62
CA TYR A 209 -7.34 -3.24 22.06
C TYR A 209 -8.56 -4.11 21.71
N PHE A 210 -8.54 -4.75 20.55
CA PHE A 210 -9.42 -5.86 20.22
C PHE A 210 -8.73 -7.16 20.65
N SER A 211 -9.37 -7.93 21.52
CA SER A 211 -8.87 -9.25 21.91
C SER A 211 -9.13 -10.23 20.77
N LEU A 212 -8.05 -10.75 20.20
CA LEU A 212 -8.17 -11.79 19.18
C LEU A 212 -8.67 -13.08 19.85
N PRO A 213 -9.70 -13.75 19.31
CA PRO A 213 -10.15 -15.02 19.85
C PRO A 213 -9.03 -16.07 19.90
N SER A 214 -8.89 -16.78 21.02
CA SER A 214 -7.87 -17.83 21.18
C SER A 214 -8.02 -18.95 20.15
N ALA A 215 -9.24 -19.22 19.68
CA ALA A 215 -9.52 -20.16 18.60
C ALA A 215 -8.71 -19.87 17.32
N VAL A 216 -8.41 -18.60 17.03
CA VAL A 216 -7.55 -18.24 15.89
C VAL A 216 -6.12 -18.74 16.10
N LEU A 217 -5.58 -18.60 17.31
CA LEU A 217 -4.21 -18.99 17.66
C LEU A 217 -4.04 -20.50 17.81
N LEU A 218 -5.13 -21.22 18.10
CA LEU A 218 -5.15 -22.67 18.22
C LEU A 218 -5.49 -23.37 16.90
N SER A 219 -5.94 -22.63 15.88
CA SER A 219 -6.37 -23.22 14.62
C SER A 219 -5.20 -23.84 13.87
N THR A 220 -5.39 -25.08 13.43
CA THR A 220 -4.45 -25.81 12.56
C THR A 220 -4.76 -25.61 11.09
N SER A 221 -5.89 -24.98 10.71
CA SER A 221 -6.29 -24.82 9.30
C SER A 221 -5.66 -23.59 8.63
N ILE A 222 -5.30 -22.58 9.42
CA ILE A 222 -4.87 -21.27 8.92
C ILE A 222 -3.45 -21.39 8.33
N ALA A 223 -3.34 -21.12 7.03
CA ALA A 223 -2.08 -21.05 6.30
C ALA A 223 -1.56 -19.61 6.15
N SER A 224 -2.45 -18.61 6.14
CA SER A 224 -2.09 -17.19 6.09
C SER A 224 -2.87 -16.39 7.11
N LEU A 225 -2.17 -15.73 8.04
CA LEU A 225 -2.74 -14.90 9.09
C LEU A 225 -2.25 -13.46 8.95
N LYS A 226 -3.16 -12.53 8.65
CA LYS A 226 -2.90 -11.10 8.51
C LYS A 226 -3.68 -10.33 9.56
N LEU A 227 -2.98 -9.69 10.45
CA LEU A 227 -3.53 -8.99 11.59
C LEU A 227 -3.07 -7.54 11.54
N SER A 228 -4.01 -6.59 11.52
CA SER A 228 -3.67 -5.18 11.60
C SER A 228 -4.53 -4.42 12.59
N GLY A 229 -3.90 -3.59 13.42
CA GLY A 229 -4.60 -2.78 14.42
C GLY A 229 -3.98 -2.80 15.80
N TYR A 230 -4.72 -2.25 16.77
CA TYR A 230 -4.45 -2.44 18.19
C TYR A 230 -5.09 -3.75 18.63
N LEU A 231 -4.33 -4.83 18.53
CA LEU A 231 -4.78 -6.17 18.91
C LEU A 231 -4.13 -6.56 20.24
N SER A 232 -4.80 -7.39 21.02
CA SER A 232 -4.17 -8.11 22.13
C SER A 232 -4.22 -9.59 21.82
N LEU A 233 -3.04 -10.21 21.78
CA LEU A 233 -2.92 -11.66 21.93
C LEU A 233 -3.17 -11.95 23.41
N GLY A 234 -4.05 -12.90 23.70
CA GLY A 234 -4.17 -13.44 25.06
C GLY A 234 -2.87 -14.15 25.46
N SER A 235 -2.72 -14.45 26.75
CA SER A 235 -1.67 -15.32 27.26
C SER A 235 -1.95 -16.75 26.82
N THR A 236 -1.40 -17.28 25.73
CA THR A 236 -1.68 -18.69 25.37
C THR A 236 -0.79 -19.29 24.27
N SER A 237 -0.67 -20.61 24.39
CA SER A 237 -0.19 -21.60 23.43
C SER A 237 -0.69 -21.40 22.00
N LEU A 238 0.19 -21.68 21.04
CA LEU A 238 -0.12 -21.65 19.61
C LEU A 238 -0.31 -23.07 19.07
N GLY A 239 -1.30 -23.27 18.20
CA GLY A 239 -1.58 -24.53 17.50
C GLY A 239 -1.42 -24.45 15.97
N MET A 240 -0.84 -23.35 15.46
CA MET A 240 -0.83 -22.99 14.04
C MET A 240 0.22 -23.75 13.20
N SER A 241 0.12 -25.08 13.17
CA SER A 241 1.10 -25.96 12.50
C SER A 241 1.17 -25.82 10.98
N ASN A 242 0.10 -25.35 10.33
CA ASN A 242 0.04 -25.13 8.88
C ASN A 242 0.35 -23.69 8.44
N LEU A 243 0.70 -22.80 9.37
CA LEU A 243 0.94 -21.40 9.07
C LEU A 243 2.19 -21.22 8.20
N ARG A 244 2.01 -20.56 7.05
CA ARG A 244 3.06 -20.23 6.09
C ARG A 244 3.34 -18.74 6.03
N GLU A 245 2.30 -17.91 6.15
CA GLU A 245 2.41 -16.45 6.14
C GLU A 245 1.84 -15.86 7.43
N LEU A 246 2.66 -15.08 8.14
CA LEU A 246 2.24 -14.30 9.30
C LEU A 246 2.58 -12.83 9.06
N SER A 247 1.55 -11.98 8.98
CA SER A 247 1.71 -10.54 8.91
C SER A 247 0.99 -9.85 10.05
N ILE A 248 1.74 -9.16 10.90
CA ILE A 248 1.21 -8.38 12.02
C ILE A 248 1.60 -6.92 11.81
N LYS A 249 0.61 -6.03 11.80
CA LYS A 249 0.79 -4.59 11.58
C LYS A 249 0.05 -3.73 12.60
N GLY A 250 0.78 -2.97 13.39
CA GLY A 250 0.24 -2.09 14.43
C GLY A 250 0.74 -2.52 15.80
N SER A 251 0.40 -1.73 16.82
CA SER A 251 0.94 -1.83 18.19
C SER A 251 0.41 -3.05 18.97
N LEU A 252 0.58 -4.25 18.41
CA LEU A 252 0.45 -5.50 19.13
C LEU A 252 1.68 -5.66 20.02
N ARG A 253 1.46 -5.94 21.31
CA ARG A 253 2.54 -6.36 22.21
C ARG A 253 2.86 -7.82 21.92
N ILE A 254 4.02 -8.06 21.33
CA ILE A 254 4.58 -9.39 21.12
C ILE A 254 5.76 -9.49 22.05
N ASN A 255 5.67 -10.33 23.07
CA ASN A 255 6.80 -10.61 23.95
C ASN A 255 7.66 -11.74 23.38
N GLU A 256 8.81 -11.97 23.99
CA GLU A 256 9.75 -13.03 23.59
C GLU A 256 9.12 -14.44 23.65
N ALA A 257 8.25 -14.70 24.63
CA ALA A 257 7.55 -15.97 24.74
C ALA A 257 6.70 -16.29 23.50
N VAL A 258 6.02 -15.29 22.92
CA VAL A 258 5.25 -15.47 21.68
C VAL A 258 6.17 -15.73 20.48
N ILE A 259 7.34 -15.08 20.42
CA ILE A 259 8.33 -15.33 19.36
C ILE A 259 8.84 -16.78 19.41
N GLN A 260 9.21 -17.27 20.60
CA GLN A 260 9.62 -18.66 20.79
C GLN A 260 8.51 -19.65 20.44
N GLN A 261 7.25 -19.30 20.71
CA GLN A 261 6.12 -20.12 20.30
C GLN A 261 5.93 -20.14 18.78
N PHE A 262 6.20 -19.06 18.05
CA PHE A 262 6.15 -19.10 16.58
C PHE A 262 7.15 -20.10 16.03
N GLU A 263 8.37 -20.10 16.56
CA GLU A 263 9.39 -21.06 16.17
C GLU A 263 8.94 -22.52 16.45
N LYS A 264 8.40 -22.78 17.64
CA LYS A 264 7.98 -24.13 18.05
C LYS A 264 6.71 -24.62 17.33
N CYS A 265 5.73 -23.74 17.13
CA CYS A 265 4.38 -24.13 16.72
C CYS A 265 4.08 -23.86 15.25
N CYS A 266 4.92 -23.09 14.54
CA CYS A 266 4.72 -22.74 13.13
C CYS A 266 5.91 -23.22 12.26
N PRO A 267 6.21 -24.55 12.22
CA PRO A 267 7.40 -25.07 11.53
C PRO A 267 7.38 -24.88 10.01
N LEU A 268 6.21 -24.61 9.43
CA LEU A 268 6.01 -24.39 8.00
C LEU A 268 6.07 -22.91 7.59
N MET A 269 6.44 -22.00 8.50
CA MET A 269 6.45 -20.56 8.22
C MET A 269 7.48 -20.20 7.14
N GLU A 270 7.00 -19.52 6.10
CA GLU A 270 7.77 -19.07 4.92
C GLU A 270 7.93 -17.54 4.90
N ASP A 271 6.95 -16.80 5.41
CA ASP A 271 6.89 -15.34 5.34
C ASP A 271 6.46 -14.75 6.68
N LEU A 272 7.37 -14.01 7.31
CA LEU A 272 7.12 -13.29 8.55
C LEU A 272 7.25 -11.79 8.33
N ARG A 273 6.19 -11.05 8.66
CA ARG A 273 6.15 -9.60 8.57
C ARG A 273 5.62 -8.96 9.83
N LEU A 274 6.47 -8.23 10.54
CA LEU A 274 6.13 -7.47 11.74
C LEU A 274 6.32 -5.98 11.46
N VAL A 275 5.28 -5.18 11.67
CA VAL A 275 5.26 -3.74 11.35
C VAL A 275 4.69 -2.96 12.53
N HIS A 276 5.45 -2.05 13.12
CA HIS A 276 5.08 -1.28 14.32
C HIS A 276 4.67 -2.14 15.51
N CYS A 277 5.31 -3.30 15.69
CA CYS A 277 5.09 -4.18 16.84
C CYS A 277 5.94 -3.73 18.04
N ASN A 278 5.42 -3.90 19.25
CA ASN A 278 6.07 -3.45 20.49
C ASN A 278 6.38 -4.64 21.40
N GLY A 279 7.39 -4.52 22.26
CA GLY A 279 7.75 -5.56 23.25
C GLY A 279 8.65 -6.67 22.73
N ILE A 280 9.08 -6.59 21.47
CA ILE A 280 10.01 -7.53 20.86
C ILE A 280 11.41 -7.02 21.12
N TYR A 281 12.07 -7.57 22.14
CA TYR A 281 13.45 -7.21 22.46
C TYR A 281 14.46 -8.11 21.73
N VAL A 282 14.13 -9.39 21.61
CA VAL A 282 14.96 -10.41 20.98
C VAL A 282 14.13 -11.17 19.95
N ILE A 283 14.70 -11.38 18.78
CA ILE A 283 14.16 -12.27 17.74
C ILE A 283 15.22 -13.32 17.47
N SER A 284 14.96 -14.57 17.84
CA SER A 284 15.82 -15.70 17.50
C SER A 284 14.97 -16.74 16.77
N PHE A 285 15.39 -17.10 15.55
CA PHE A 285 14.76 -18.14 14.74
C PHE A 285 15.86 -19.05 14.21
N LEU A 286 16.09 -20.18 14.89
CA LEU A 286 17.16 -21.11 14.59
C LEU A 286 16.68 -22.39 13.89
N SER A 287 15.39 -22.70 14.00
CA SER A 287 14.79 -23.95 13.51
C SER A 287 13.75 -23.76 12.40
N LEU A 288 13.45 -22.52 12.00
CA LEU A 288 12.51 -22.21 10.92
C LEU A 288 13.14 -22.39 9.53
N MET A 289 13.33 -23.65 9.13
CA MET A 289 14.07 -24.04 7.91
C MET A 289 13.37 -23.65 6.60
N LYS A 290 12.06 -23.38 6.62
CA LYS A 290 11.28 -22.97 5.44
C LYS A 290 11.16 -21.45 5.28
N LEU A 291 11.71 -20.68 6.21
CA LEU A 291 11.59 -19.23 6.22
C LEU A 291 12.32 -18.62 5.02
N ARG A 292 11.58 -17.97 4.13
CA ARG A 292 12.09 -17.32 2.91
C ARG A 292 12.12 -15.82 3.02
N ARG A 293 11.18 -15.23 3.76
CA ARG A 293 11.09 -13.77 3.92
C ARG A 293 10.89 -13.38 5.37
N VAL A 294 11.71 -12.43 5.82
CA VAL A 294 11.54 -11.76 7.12
C VAL A 294 11.55 -10.26 6.92
N GLU A 295 10.50 -9.62 7.41
CA GLU A 295 10.29 -8.18 7.34
C GLU A 295 9.99 -7.60 8.72
N LEU A 296 10.85 -6.71 9.20
CA LEU A 296 10.74 -6.05 10.50
C LEU A 296 10.76 -4.53 10.28
N HIS A 297 9.63 -3.87 10.52
CA HIS A 297 9.43 -2.46 10.19
C HIS A 297 9.06 -1.61 11.39
N GLU A 298 9.95 -0.70 11.79
CA GLU A 298 9.71 0.27 12.88
C GLU A 298 9.16 -0.40 14.16
N CYS A 299 9.67 -1.59 14.50
CA CYS A 299 9.35 -2.28 15.75
C CYS A 299 10.18 -1.68 16.89
N GLU A 300 9.52 -1.27 17.98
CA GLU A 300 10.16 -0.56 19.09
C GLU A 300 11.10 -1.47 19.90
N LYS A 301 12.33 -1.02 20.13
CA LYS A 301 13.30 -1.61 21.07
C LYS A 301 13.79 -3.03 20.74
N VAL A 302 13.76 -3.45 19.48
CA VAL A 302 14.43 -4.70 19.04
C VAL A 302 15.95 -4.53 19.21
N GLY A 303 16.53 -5.28 20.15
CA GLY A 303 17.93 -5.23 20.55
C GLY A 303 18.81 -6.26 19.86
N TYR A 304 18.26 -7.44 19.56
CA TYR A 304 19.01 -8.55 18.96
C TYR A 304 18.15 -9.32 17.97
N ILE A 305 18.70 -9.61 16.80
CA ILE A 305 18.10 -10.44 15.76
C ILE A 305 19.08 -11.54 15.39
N GLU A 306 18.67 -12.79 15.55
CA GLU A 306 19.40 -13.96 15.10
C GLU A 306 18.49 -14.83 14.24
N ILE A 307 18.94 -15.12 13.02
CA ILE A 307 18.19 -15.96 12.09
C ILE A 307 19.15 -16.95 11.44
N ALA A 308 18.89 -18.24 11.69
CA ALA A 308 19.57 -19.36 11.04
C ALA A 308 18.55 -20.11 10.18
N SER A 309 18.25 -19.55 9.00
CA SER A 309 17.41 -20.21 8.00
C SER A 309 18.13 -20.30 6.66
N PRO A 310 18.42 -21.50 6.14
CA PRO A 310 19.21 -21.69 4.93
C PRO A 310 18.51 -21.22 3.65
N ASN A 311 17.17 -21.12 3.69
CA ASN A 311 16.35 -20.74 2.54
C ASN A 311 15.90 -19.27 2.57
N LEU A 312 16.52 -18.43 3.42
CA LEU A 312 16.16 -17.02 3.53
C LEU A 312 16.54 -16.27 2.24
N GLU A 313 15.53 -15.88 1.46
CA GLU A 313 15.69 -15.17 0.18
C GLU A 313 15.58 -13.65 0.34
N SER A 314 14.86 -13.16 1.35
CA SER A 314 14.62 -11.73 1.55
C SER A 314 14.63 -11.36 3.02
N PHE A 315 15.49 -10.40 3.37
CA PHE A 315 15.57 -9.82 4.71
C PHE A 315 15.37 -8.31 4.64
N TRP A 316 14.41 -7.81 5.39
CA TRP A 316 14.15 -6.39 5.55
C TRP A 316 14.14 -6.04 7.03
N PHE A 317 15.10 -5.22 7.45
CA PHE A 317 15.10 -4.63 8.77
C PHE A 317 15.05 -3.11 8.69
N HIS A 318 14.10 -2.52 9.42
CA HIS A 318 13.94 -1.08 9.50
C HIS A 318 13.81 -0.68 10.97
N ALA A 319 14.92 -0.20 11.52
CA ALA A 319 15.02 0.25 12.90
C ALA A 319 14.20 1.52 13.14
N GLU A 320 13.71 1.63 14.38
CA GLU A 320 13.21 2.88 14.94
C GLU A 320 14.35 3.89 15.15
N LYS A 321 14.02 5.16 15.37
CA LYS A 321 15.04 6.20 15.60
C LYS A 321 15.80 5.89 16.90
N ASN A 322 17.14 5.94 16.83
CA ASN A 322 18.05 5.73 17.96
C ASN A 322 18.00 4.33 18.58
N GLN A 323 17.41 3.35 17.88
CA GLN A 323 17.41 1.98 18.35
C GLN A 323 18.76 1.32 18.14
N GLU A 324 19.16 0.56 19.14
CA GLU A 324 20.35 -0.27 19.12
C GLU A 324 19.93 -1.69 18.80
N CYS A 325 20.33 -2.22 17.64
CA CYS A 325 20.07 -3.61 17.27
C CYS A 325 21.36 -4.26 16.78
N GLU A 326 21.64 -5.46 17.26
CA GLU A 326 22.63 -6.36 16.67
C GLU A 326 21.91 -7.37 15.79
N ILE A 327 22.48 -7.66 14.62
CA ILE A 327 21.88 -8.54 13.62
C ILE A 327 22.90 -9.64 13.30
N ASN A 328 22.50 -10.89 13.49
CA ASN A 328 23.27 -12.07 13.14
C ASN A 328 22.46 -12.94 12.18
N LEU A 329 22.91 -13.02 10.93
CA LEU A 329 22.30 -13.87 9.90
C LEU A 329 23.31 -14.97 9.54
N GLN A 330 23.03 -16.20 9.97
CA GLN A 330 24.00 -17.30 9.86
C GLN A 330 24.06 -17.90 8.45
N SER A 331 22.94 -17.93 7.71
CA SER A 331 22.84 -18.57 6.40
C SER A 331 22.41 -17.57 5.31
N LEU A 332 23.38 -16.81 4.79
CA LEU A 332 23.14 -15.77 3.78
C LEU A 332 23.30 -16.24 2.32
N GLY A 333 23.71 -17.48 2.08
CA GLY A 333 24.00 -17.99 0.73
C GLY A 333 22.79 -17.96 -0.22
N SER A 334 21.56 -18.04 0.30
CA SER A 334 20.32 -17.98 -0.48
C SER A 334 19.74 -16.56 -0.61
N LEU A 335 20.33 -15.57 0.07
CA LEU A 335 19.75 -14.24 0.19
C LEU A 335 19.85 -13.48 -1.14
N LYS A 336 18.69 -13.10 -1.69
CA LYS A 336 18.57 -12.33 -2.93
C LYS A 336 18.27 -10.85 -2.66
N ASN A 337 17.56 -10.54 -1.58
CA ASN A 337 17.12 -9.19 -1.27
C ASN A 337 17.51 -8.79 0.16
N LEU A 338 18.29 -7.73 0.30
CA LEU A 338 18.68 -7.16 1.58
C LEU A 338 18.24 -5.70 1.65
N THR A 339 17.37 -5.38 2.62
CA THR A 339 16.98 -3.99 2.93
C THR A 339 17.27 -3.68 4.38
N LEU A 340 18.12 -2.70 4.63
CA LEU A 340 18.54 -2.30 5.97
C LEU A 340 18.30 -0.80 6.16
N LYS A 341 17.58 -0.45 7.22
CA LYS A 341 17.58 0.90 7.80
C LYS A 341 18.03 0.82 9.25
N ASP A 342 19.32 1.00 9.49
CA ASP A 342 19.89 0.98 10.82
C ASP A 342 20.87 2.15 10.98
N ASN A 343 20.53 3.07 11.89
CA ASN A 343 21.33 4.26 12.14
C ASN A 343 22.73 3.94 12.73
N ARG A 344 22.92 2.77 13.33
CA ARG A 344 24.19 2.35 13.94
C ARG A 344 24.98 1.34 13.11
N MET A 345 24.48 0.92 11.95
CA MET A 345 25.16 -0.02 11.05
C MET A 345 26.60 0.42 10.80
N MET A 346 27.56 -0.46 11.09
CA MET A 346 28.99 -0.23 10.87
C MET A 346 29.47 -0.90 9.58
N ASP A 347 30.55 -0.36 9.01
CA ASP A 347 31.17 -0.84 7.78
C ASP A 347 31.52 -2.34 7.86
N THR A 348 32.15 -2.78 8.96
CA THR A 348 32.61 -4.17 9.14
C THR A 348 31.46 -5.19 9.18
N VAL A 349 30.36 -4.85 9.86
CA VAL A 349 29.18 -5.71 9.97
C VAL A 349 28.52 -5.86 8.60
N LEU A 350 28.33 -4.75 7.89
CA LEU A 350 27.74 -4.78 6.55
C LEU A 350 28.61 -5.57 5.57
N GLN A 351 29.94 -5.35 5.56
CA GLN A 351 30.86 -6.11 4.73
C GLN A 351 30.82 -7.61 5.03
N GLY A 352 30.70 -7.99 6.31
CA GLY A 352 30.51 -9.38 6.72
C GLY A 352 29.22 -10.02 6.20
N PHE A 353 28.15 -9.23 5.99
CA PHE A 353 26.94 -9.73 5.32
C PHE A 353 27.14 -9.87 3.82
N LEU A 354 27.73 -8.86 3.18
CA LEU A 354 27.94 -8.84 1.73
C LEU A 354 28.88 -9.96 1.27
N SER A 355 29.93 -10.28 2.03
CA SER A 355 30.86 -11.37 1.69
C SER A 355 30.21 -12.76 1.76
N LYS A 356 29.17 -12.93 2.58
CA LYS A 356 28.42 -14.19 2.73
C LYS A 356 27.21 -14.29 1.79
N ALA A 357 26.66 -13.17 1.34
CA ALA A 357 25.45 -13.10 0.49
C ALA A 357 25.79 -13.16 -1.01
N THR A 358 26.30 -14.30 -1.47
CA THR A 358 26.82 -14.46 -2.85
C THR A 358 25.74 -14.39 -3.95
N LEU A 359 24.48 -14.66 -3.62
CA LEU A 359 23.34 -14.60 -4.56
C LEU A 359 22.56 -13.28 -4.52
N LEU A 360 23.09 -12.25 -3.86
CA LEU A 360 22.38 -10.99 -3.66
C LEU A 360 22.10 -10.26 -4.98
N GLU A 361 20.82 -10.09 -5.31
CA GLU A 361 20.36 -9.37 -6.51
C GLU A 361 19.96 -7.93 -6.21
N LYS A 362 19.55 -7.64 -4.97
CA LYS A 362 19.09 -6.32 -4.55
C LYS A 362 19.60 -5.93 -3.18
N LEU A 363 20.26 -4.78 -3.10
CA LEU A 363 20.72 -4.15 -1.87
C LEU A 363 20.09 -2.77 -1.69
N VAL A 364 19.45 -2.54 -0.55
CA VAL A 364 18.86 -1.25 -0.19
C VAL A 364 19.33 -0.85 1.21
N LEU A 365 20.08 0.24 1.31
CA LEU A 365 20.53 0.84 2.55
C LEU A 365 19.83 2.19 2.74
N LEU A 366 19.16 2.37 3.88
CA LEU A 366 18.36 3.54 4.19
C LEU A 366 18.87 4.17 5.48
N LYS A 367 19.23 5.45 5.48
CA LYS A 367 19.57 6.22 6.69
C LYS A 367 20.66 5.56 7.57
N CYS A 368 21.59 4.82 6.98
CA CYS A 368 22.72 4.22 7.70
C CYS A 368 23.73 5.30 8.08
N ALA A 369 23.59 5.88 9.27
CA ALA A 369 24.28 7.12 9.65
C ALA A 369 25.72 6.92 10.16
N LYS A 370 26.12 5.68 10.53
CA LYS A 370 27.49 5.35 10.91
C LYS A 370 28.33 4.76 9.78
N LEU A 371 27.71 4.40 8.66
CA LEU A 371 28.38 3.82 7.51
C LEU A 371 29.24 4.88 6.80
N ARG A 372 30.55 4.62 6.67
CA ARG A 372 31.51 5.52 6.02
C ARG A 372 32.09 4.95 4.74
N ARG A 373 32.49 3.67 4.76
CA ARG A 373 33.07 2.98 3.61
C ARG A 373 32.23 1.80 3.19
N LEU A 374 32.05 1.62 1.88
CA LEU A 374 31.28 0.53 1.31
C LEU A 374 31.94 0.01 0.04
N THR A 375 32.47 -1.21 0.09
CA THR A 375 32.89 -1.96 -1.09
C THR A 375 31.80 -2.96 -1.46
N ILE A 376 31.44 -3.02 -2.73
CA ILE A 376 30.49 -4.00 -3.29
C ILE A 376 31.20 -4.73 -4.40
N LEU A 377 31.44 -6.03 -4.22
CA LEU A 377 32.01 -6.92 -5.23
C LEU A 377 30.94 -7.98 -5.54
N SER A 378 30.24 -7.86 -6.67
CA SER A 378 29.17 -8.79 -7.01
C SER A 378 28.84 -8.79 -8.50
N ASP A 379 28.91 -9.95 -9.13
CA ASP A 379 28.42 -10.19 -10.49
C ASP A 379 26.89 -10.42 -10.54
N ARG A 380 26.21 -10.66 -9.41
CA ARG A 380 24.76 -10.95 -9.37
C ARG A 380 23.90 -9.73 -9.07
N LEU A 381 24.47 -8.69 -8.49
CA LEU A 381 23.72 -7.51 -8.04
C LEU A 381 23.10 -6.78 -9.24
N LYS A 382 21.77 -6.67 -9.26
CA LYS A 382 20.99 -6.01 -10.32
C LYS A 382 20.49 -4.63 -9.90
N SER A 383 20.24 -4.43 -8.60
CA SER A 383 19.68 -3.19 -8.05
C SER A 383 20.40 -2.77 -6.77
N LEU A 384 20.88 -1.52 -6.74
CA LEU A 384 21.51 -0.91 -5.57
C LEU A 384 20.80 0.40 -5.22
N ALA A 385 20.42 0.57 -3.95
CA ALA A 385 19.87 1.81 -3.44
C ALA A 385 20.56 2.25 -2.14
N LEU A 386 21.18 3.42 -2.15
CA LEU A 386 21.86 4.05 -1.01
C LEU A 386 21.13 5.37 -0.68
N ILE A 387 20.22 5.35 0.29
CA ILE A 387 19.28 6.45 0.52
C ILE A 387 19.54 7.09 1.88
N GLN A 388 19.90 8.36 1.89
CA GLN A 388 20.11 9.18 3.10
C GLN A 388 21.22 8.66 4.03
N CYS A 389 22.22 7.97 3.48
CA CYS A 389 23.42 7.54 4.20
C CYS A 389 24.45 8.68 4.21
N TYR A 390 24.20 9.72 5.02
CA TYR A 390 24.89 11.02 4.89
C TYR A 390 26.37 11.04 5.31
N LYS A 391 26.88 10.00 5.99
CA LYS A 391 28.29 9.89 6.40
C LYS A 391 29.13 8.98 5.50
N LEU A 392 28.56 8.49 4.40
CA LEU A 392 29.33 7.76 3.40
C LEU A 392 30.38 8.70 2.80
N GLU A 393 31.64 8.29 2.91
CA GLU A 393 32.83 8.99 2.43
C GLU A 393 33.38 8.29 1.18
N GLU A 394 33.39 6.95 1.17
CA GLU A 394 34.00 6.15 0.10
C GLU A 394 33.09 4.96 -0.27
N VAL A 395 32.80 4.81 -1.55
CA VAL A 395 31.98 3.73 -2.10
C VAL A 395 32.65 3.19 -3.36
N ASN A 396 33.05 1.92 -3.30
CA ASN A 396 33.68 1.20 -4.40
C ASN A 396 32.70 0.12 -4.89
N ILE A 397 32.32 0.17 -6.15
CA ILE A 397 31.34 -0.74 -6.73
C ILE A 397 31.98 -1.46 -7.90
N ASP A 398 32.20 -2.75 -7.75
CA ASP A 398 32.47 -3.67 -8.85
C ASP A 398 31.27 -4.60 -9.04
N ALA A 399 30.32 -4.15 -9.87
CA ALA A 399 29.08 -4.85 -10.12
C ALA A 399 28.69 -4.73 -11.60
N PRO A 400 29.29 -5.54 -12.50
CA PRO A 400 29.12 -5.39 -13.93
C PRO A 400 27.68 -5.64 -14.39
N ASN A 401 26.89 -6.43 -13.67
CA ASN A 401 25.48 -6.69 -14.01
C ASN A 401 24.48 -5.76 -13.31
N LEU A 402 24.96 -4.70 -12.64
CA LEU A 402 24.10 -3.72 -11.99
C LEU A 402 23.29 -2.96 -13.03
N SER A 403 21.97 -3.10 -13.00
CA SER A 403 21.04 -2.48 -13.96
C SER A 403 20.43 -1.16 -13.46
N SER A 404 20.21 -1.06 -12.15
CA SER A 404 19.56 0.08 -11.48
C SER A 404 20.38 0.56 -10.30
N LEU A 405 20.71 1.85 -10.28
CA LEU A 405 21.37 2.53 -9.17
C LEU A 405 20.49 3.66 -8.63
N GLN A 406 20.29 3.70 -7.31
CA GLN A 406 19.65 4.84 -6.64
C GLN A 406 20.55 5.36 -5.53
N TYR A 407 20.77 6.67 -5.51
CA TYR A 407 21.55 7.36 -4.49
C TYR A 407 20.78 8.56 -3.94
N SER A 408 20.81 8.77 -2.63
CA SER A 408 20.40 10.04 -2.03
C SER A 408 21.32 10.43 -0.88
N GLY A 409 21.83 11.65 -0.92
CA GLY A 409 22.77 12.13 0.08
C GLY A 409 23.18 13.58 -0.12
N ASN A 410 24.16 14.01 0.68
CA ASN A 410 24.67 15.39 0.65
C ASN A 410 25.97 15.52 -0.15
N ARG A 411 26.66 14.40 -0.43
CA ARG A 411 27.93 14.30 -1.16
C ARG A 411 27.88 13.08 -2.07
N VAL A 412 28.65 13.04 -3.14
CA VAL A 412 28.77 11.83 -3.98
C VAL A 412 29.96 11.04 -3.43
N PRO A 413 29.77 9.82 -2.90
CA PRO A 413 30.85 9.10 -2.23
C PRO A 413 31.53 8.05 -3.14
N PHE A 414 31.23 8.02 -4.44
CA PHE A 414 31.73 6.94 -5.33
C PHE A 414 33.19 7.20 -5.70
N SER A 415 34.10 6.32 -5.31
CA SER A 415 35.53 6.45 -5.62
C SER A 415 35.95 5.58 -6.80
N SER A 416 35.27 4.44 -6.99
CA SER A 416 35.39 3.59 -8.17
C SER A 416 34.05 2.94 -8.50
N ILE A 417 33.71 2.86 -9.79
CA ILE A 417 32.42 2.31 -10.23
C ILE A 417 32.57 1.53 -11.55
N ASN A 418 32.59 0.20 -11.45
CA ASN A 418 32.40 -0.69 -12.59
C ASN A 418 30.93 -1.10 -12.67
N THR A 419 30.18 -0.44 -13.56
CA THR A 419 28.74 -0.68 -13.77
C THR A 419 28.41 -0.83 -15.26
N LEU A 420 29.14 -1.70 -15.94
CA LEU A 420 28.98 -2.00 -17.38
C LEU A 420 27.57 -2.46 -17.78
N GLY A 421 26.71 -2.86 -16.86
CA GLY A 421 25.31 -3.27 -17.09
C GLY A 421 24.26 -2.19 -16.82
N LEU A 422 24.67 -1.01 -16.34
CA LEU A 422 23.75 0.04 -15.88
C LEU A 422 22.81 0.50 -17.00
N ARG A 423 21.52 0.62 -16.66
CA ARG A 423 20.45 1.09 -17.57
C ARG A 423 19.71 2.29 -17.01
N GLU A 424 19.61 2.38 -15.69
CA GLU A 424 19.00 3.51 -14.99
C GLU A 424 19.79 3.89 -13.74
N ALA A 425 19.91 5.19 -13.50
CA ALA A 425 20.54 5.71 -12.30
C ALA A 425 19.82 6.96 -11.79
N LYS A 426 19.49 6.99 -10.50
CA LYS A 426 18.74 8.08 -9.87
C LYS A 426 19.49 8.65 -8.70
N PHE A 427 19.73 9.95 -8.72
CA PHE A 427 20.44 10.69 -7.69
C PHE A 427 19.54 11.78 -7.10
N SER A 428 19.49 11.89 -5.78
CA SER A 428 18.67 12.89 -5.08
C SER A 428 19.48 13.56 -3.98
N PHE A 429 19.74 14.86 -4.14
CA PHE A 429 20.69 15.59 -3.32
C PHE A 429 20.01 16.48 -2.27
N GLY A 430 20.65 16.60 -1.10
CA GLY A 430 20.20 17.47 -0.01
C GLY A 430 20.39 18.96 -0.30
N PRO A 431 19.81 19.87 0.52
CA PRO A 431 19.89 21.33 0.29
C PRO A 431 21.32 21.90 0.33
N THR A 432 22.25 21.22 1.00
CA THR A 432 23.66 21.60 1.10
C THR A 432 24.43 21.46 -0.22
N MET A 433 23.90 20.70 -1.19
CA MET A 433 24.46 20.53 -2.54
C MET A 433 24.21 21.72 -3.48
N ARG A 434 23.66 22.83 -2.98
CA ARG A 434 23.36 24.03 -3.78
C ARG A 434 24.59 24.89 -4.14
N THR A 435 25.81 24.44 -3.84
CA THR A 435 27.05 25.17 -4.13
C THR A 435 27.68 24.68 -5.44
N ASN A 436 28.19 25.62 -6.26
CA ASN A 436 28.72 25.36 -7.60
C ASN A 436 29.90 24.36 -7.64
N GLN A 437 30.64 24.24 -6.54
CA GLN A 437 31.86 23.42 -6.47
C GLN A 437 31.58 21.91 -6.50
N LEU A 438 30.49 21.47 -5.87
CA LEU A 438 30.08 20.06 -5.83
C LEU A 438 29.44 19.57 -7.13
N LEU A 439 28.96 20.49 -7.98
CA LEU A 439 28.47 20.18 -9.33
C LEU A 439 29.62 19.79 -10.28
N VAL A 440 30.81 20.37 -10.12
CA VAL A 440 31.97 20.05 -10.97
C VAL A 440 32.54 18.67 -10.62
N GLU A 441 32.65 18.35 -9.33
CA GLU A 441 33.00 16.98 -8.86
C GLU A 441 31.98 15.94 -9.37
N TYR A 442 30.69 16.31 -9.40
CA TYR A 442 29.65 15.48 -9.97
C TYR A 442 29.85 15.24 -11.48
N GLN A 443 30.17 16.28 -12.24
CA GLN A 443 30.38 16.18 -13.69
C GLN A 443 31.56 15.27 -14.04
N THR A 444 32.61 15.23 -13.23
CA THR A 444 33.76 14.34 -13.46
C THR A 444 33.40 12.88 -13.22
N HIS A 445 32.71 12.55 -12.12
CA HIS A 445 32.32 11.17 -11.79
C HIS A 445 31.29 10.58 -12.77
N PHE A 446 30.49 11.44 -13.42
CA PHE A 446 29.54 10.98 -14.43
C PHE A 446 30.18 10.65 -15.76
N ARG A 447 31.43 11.10 -16.00
CA ARG A 447 32.20 10.65 -17.17
C ARG A 447 32.55 9.17 -17.10
N ASP A 448 32.56 8.60 -15.91
CA ASP A 448 32.89 7.19 -15.66
C ASP A 448 31.73 6.25 -16.01
N PHE A 449 30.50 6.76 -16.18
CA PHE A 449 29.40 5.97 -16.72
C PHE A 449 29.61 5.77 -18.22
N ASP A 450 29.53 4.51 -18.65
CA ASP A 450 29.77 4.09 -20.02
C ASP A 450 28.92 4.89 -21.04
N ARG A 451 29.61 5.73 -21.82
CA ARG A 451 29.05 6.64 -22.82
C ARG A 451 28.51 5.92 -24.04
N SER A 452 28.91 4.67 -24.29
CA SER A 452 28.46 3.88 -25.44
C SER A 452 26.96 3.55 -25.40
N LYS A 453 26.30 3.75 -24.25
CA LYS A 453 24.93 3.33 -24.00
C LYS A 453 23.84 4.33 -24.36
N GLY A 454 24.20 5.53 -24.85
CA GLY A 454 23.22 6.55 -25.24
C GLY A 454 22.29 6.97 -24.09
N PHE A 455 22.85 7.11 -22.89
CA PHE A 455 22.12 7.61 -21.73
C PHE A 455 21.55 8.99 -21.99
N LYS A 456 20.33 9.22 -21.52
CA LYS A 456 19.65 10.52 -21.51
C LYS A 456 19.66 11.02 -20.08
N LEU A 457 19.95 12.30 -19.89
CA LEU A 457 20.07 12.94 -18.58
C LEU A 457 18.85 13.81 -18.31
N ILE A 458 18.15 13.52 -17.21
CA ILE A 458 17.00 14.29 -16.76
C ILE A 458 17.35 14.93 -15.44
N VAL A 459 17.21 16.24 -15.35
CA VAL A 459 17.51 16.97 -14.13
C VAL A 459 16.33 17.83 -13.76
N TYR A 460 15.87 17.71 -12.52
CA TYR A 460 14.61 18.33 -12.13
C TYR A 460 14.56 18.82 -10.68
N SER A 461 13.82 19.90 -10.50
CA SER A 461 13.38 20.49 -9.24
C SER A 461 11.86 20.27 -9.10
N LYS A 462 11.20 20.96 -8.16
CA LYS A 462 9.73 20.97 -8.12
C LYS A 462 9.11 21.85 -9.20
N GLN A 463 9.86 22.81 -9.74
CA GLN A 463 9.35 23.82 -10.66
C GLN A 463 9.88 23.60 -12.08
N ASP A 464 11.10 23.09 -12.21
CA ASP A 464 11.79 23.00 -13.50
C ASP A 464 12.24 21.56 -13.75
N LEU A 465 12.13 21.12 -15.00
CA LEU A 465 12.66 19.86 -15.48
C LEU A 465 13.42 20.13 -16.78
N LYS A 466 14.63 19.59 -16.87
CA LYS A 466 15.45 19.66 -18.08
C LYS A 466 15.78 18.25 -18.53
N VAL A 467 15.58 17.96 -19.81
CA VAL A 467 15.94 16.68 -20.43
C VAL A 467 17.03 16.95 -21.45
N TYR A 468 18.12 16.22 -21.34
CA TYR A 468 19.26 16.24 -22.24
C TYR A 468 19.35 14.87 -22.90
N GLU A 469 19.30 14.84 -24.23
CA GLU A 469 19.47 13.60 -24.97
C GLU A 469 20.91 13.11 -24.94
N ASP A 470 21.88 14.04 -25.03
CA ASP A 470 23.29 13.82 -24.69
C ASP A 470 23.62 14.48 -23.34
N PRO A 471 24.05 13.71 -22.31
CA PRO A 471 24.47 14.24 -21.01
C PRO A 471 25.61 15.26 -21.10
N ASN A 472 26.44 15.24 -22.14
CA ASN A 472 27.56 16.18 -22.31
C ASN A 472 27.08 17.63 -22.50
N GLU A 473 25.92 17.83 -23.11
CA GLU A 473 25.35 19.17 -23.32
C GLU A 473 24.88 19.83 -22.01
N ALA A 474 24.67 19.04 -20.95
CA ALA A 474 24.35 19.55 -19.63
C ALA A 474 25.57 20.18 -18.92
N LEU A 475 26.79 19.87 -19.38
CA LEU A 475 28.04 20.29 -18.73
C LEU A 475 28.30 21.80 -18.83
N GLU A 476 27.66 22.48 -19.78
CA GLU A 476 27.87 23.91 -20.06
C GLU A 476 27.06 24.85 -19.14
N TYR A 477 26.11 24.34 -18.34
CA TYR A 477 25.13 25.18 -17.63
C TYR A 477 25.17 25.05 -16.10
N ARG A 478 25.31 26.20 -15.41
CA ARG A 478 25.12 26.31 -13.94
C ARG A 478 23.64 26.11 -13.61
N ASN A 479 23.31 25.05 -12.88
CA ASN A 479 21.94 24.78 -12.52
C ASN A 479 21.80 24.41 -11.03
N SER A 480 20.83 25.02 -10.36
CA SER A 480 20.46 24.70 -8.97
C SER A 480 19.47 23.52 -8.93
N PHE A 481 19.94 22.31 -9.20
CA PHE A 481 19.08 21.13 -9.23
C PHE A 481 19.04 20.36 -7.91
N CYS A 482 18.00 19.55 -7.71
CA CYS A 482 17.83 18.72 -6.51
C CYS A 482 17.80 17.22 -6.82
N ASN A 483 17.36 16.82 -8.02
CA ASN A 483 17.29 15.42 -8.42
C ASN A 483 17.77 15.27 -9.86
N LEU A 484 18.35 14.11 -10.12
CA LEU A 484 18.96 13.76 -11.38
C LEU A 484 18.68 12.30 -11.70
N GLU A 485 18.33 12.01 -12.94
CA GLU A 485 18.03 10.67 -13.43
C GLU A 485 18.72 10.44 -14.77
N LEU A 486 19.43 9.31 -14.89
CA LEU A 486 19.97 8.80 -16.13
C LEU A 486 19.13 7.61 -16.57
N THR A 487 18.81 7.55 -17.87
CA THR A 487 18.15 6.37 -18.45
C THR A 487 18.54 6.19 -19.91
N THR A 488 18.66 4.95 -20.37
CA THR A 488 18.89 4.67 -21.80
C THR A 488 17.60 4.71 -22.62
N SER A 489 16.44 4.53 -21.97
CA SER A 489 15.14 4.33 -22.61
C SER A 489 14.32 5.62 -22.75
N LEU A 490 13.84 5.90 -23.97
CA LEU A 490 12.96 7.05 -24.24
C LEU A 490 11.59 6.91 -23.55
N THR A 491 11.06 5.70 -23.42
CA THR A 491 9.82 5.45 -22.67
C THR A 491 9.99 5.75 -21.18
N SER A 492 11.18 5.50 -20.62
CA SER A 492 11.50 5.87 -19.24
C SER A 492 11.55 7.39 -19.08
N VAL A 493 12.13 8.12 -20.04
CA VAL A 493 12.11 9.60 -20.04
C VAL A 493 10.67 10.12 -20.00
N MET A 494 9.80 9.63 -20.88
CA MET A 494 8.40 10.06 -20.96
C MET A 494 7.64 9.77 -19.67
N LYS A 495 7.89 8.62 -19.05
CA LYS A 495 7.32 8.28 -17.74
C LYS A 495 7.79 9.24 -16.65
N ILE A 496 9.07 9.61 -16.64
CA ILE A 496 9.62 10.57 -15.66
C ILE A 496 8.96 11.95 -15.84
N VAL A 497 8.75 12.40 -17.08
CA VAL A 497 8.05 13.67 -17.35
C VAL A 497 6.58 13.60 -16.90
N ASP A 498 5.85 12.51 -17.20
CA ASP A 498 4.47 12.31 -16.73
C ASP A 498 4.39 12.31 -15.20
N ASP A 499 5.26 11.54 -14.54
CA ASP A 499 5.32 11.46 -13.08
C ASP A 499 5.67 12.81 -12.47
N TRP A 500 6.55 13.59 -13.10
CA TRP A 500 6.92 14.92 -12.63
C TRP A 500 5.77 15.91 -12.73
N LEU A 501 5.09 15.97 -13.89
CA LEU A 501 3.91 16.82 -14.09
C LEU A 501 2.79 16.45 -13.10
N ARG A 502 2.54 15.16 -12.92
CA ARG A 502 1.55 14.63 -11.97
C ARG A 502 1.85 14.97 -10.52
N ASN A 503 3.11 14.88 -10.10
CA ASN A 503 3.48 15.01 -8.69
C ASN A 503 3.76 16.45 -8.27
N PHE A 504 4.27 17.28 -9.17
CA PHE A 504 4.76 18.62 -8.82
C PHE A 504 3.98 19.76 -9.45
N HIS A 505 3.17 19.51 -10.48
CA HIS A 505 2.57 20.58 -11.30
C HIS A 505 3.64 21.61 -11.69
N GLY A 506 4.74 21.09 -12.26
CA GLY A 506 5.91 21.90 -12.56
C GLY A 506 5.63 22.95 -13.63
N ARG A 507 6.46 23.99 -13.65
CA ARG A 507 6.25 25.21 -14.47
C ARG A 507 7.03 25.19 -15.77
N HIS A 508 8.24 24.62 -15.77
CA HIS A 508 9.15 24.74 -16.90
C HIS A 508 9.68 23.36 -17.30
N ILE A 509 9.52 22.99 -18.58
CA ILE A 509 10.23 21.86 -19.19
C ILE A 509 11.15 22.39 -20.27
N VAL A 510 12.44 22.09 -20.17
CA VAL A 510 13.42 22.38 -21.23
C VAL A 510 13.89 21.05 -21.81
N LEU A 511 13.67 20.86 -23.11
CA LEU A 511 14.23 19.74 -23.86
C LEU A 511 15.45 20.26 -24.61
N VAL A 512 16.55 19.53 -24.47
CA VAL A 512 17.80 19.73 -25.18
C VAL A 512 18.06 18.42 -25.93
N SER A 513 17.74 18.41 -27.22
CA SER A 513 17.65 17.19 -28.01
C SER A 513 17.84 17.52 -29.49
N PRO A 514 18.90 16.97 -30.12
CA PRO A 514 19.06 17.06 -31.57
C PRO A 514 18.09 16.12 -32.31
N SER A 515 17.50 15.13 -31.64
CA SER A 515 16.49 14.25 -32.22
C SER A 515 15.10 14.87 -32.26
N SER A 516 14.46 14.78 -33.42
CA SER A 516 13.04 15.16 -33.55
C SER A 516 12.09 14.22 -32.78
N GLU A 517 12.52 13.01 -32.40
CA GLU A 517 11.65 12.00 -31.80
C GLU A 517 11.23 12.35 -30.35
N LEU A 518 12.19 12.67 -29.47
CA LEU A 518 11.89 13.10 -28.09
C LEU A 518 10.97 14.32 -28.09
N ILE A 519 11.29 15.26 -28.98
CA ILE A 519 10.55 16.49 -29.18
C ILE A 519 9.10 16.20 -29.60
N GLN A 520 8.89 15.34 -30.60
CA GLN A 520 7.56 14.97 -31.09
C GLN A 520 6.75 14.18 -30.07
N LEU A 521 7.37 13.25 -29.34
CA LEU A 521 6.70 12.47 -28.29
C LEU A 521 6.27 13.37 -27.12
N THR A 522 7.16 14.28 -26.71
CA THR A 522 6.85 15.24 -25.65
C THR A 522 5.77 16.22 -26.10
N GLN A 523 5.82 16.67 -27.35
CA GLN A 523 4.78 17.52 -27.93
C GLN A 523 3.44 16.79 -28.00
N ARG A 524 3.37 15.54 -28.47
CA ARG A 524 2.12 14.75 -28.46
C ARG A 524 1.57 14.59 -27.04
N MET A 525 2.42 14.19 -26.10
CA MET A 525 2.00 14.02 -24.69
C MET A 525 1.46 15.31 -24.07
N ILE A 526 2.04 16.46 -24.41
CA ILE A 526 1.68 17.75 -23.80
C ILE A 526 0.57 18.44 -24.59
N MET A 527 0.55 18.39 -25.92
CA MET A 527 -0.29 19.22 -26.79
C MET A 527 -1.49 18.51 -27.39
N ASP A 528 -1.50 17.17 -27.50
CA ASP A 528 -2.70 16.42 -27.93
C ASP A 528 -3.71 16.37 -26.77
N ARG A 529 -4.32 17.52 -26.49
CA ARG A 529 -5.33 17.69 -25.45
C ARG A 529 -6.70 17.80 -26.10
N GLU A 530 -7.62 16.98 -25.63
CA GLU A 530 -9.05 17.26 -25.78
C GLU A 530 -9.43 18.37 -24.79
N ASP A 531 -10.31 19.30 -25.18
CA ASP A 531 -10.82 20.37 -24.28
C ASP A 531 -11.43 19.81 -22.99
N ASN A 532 -11.97 18.58 -23.07
CA ASN A 532 -12.43 17.79 -21.94
C ASN A 532 -11.84 16.36 -22.03
N PRO A 533 -10.63 16.12 -21.47
CA PRO A 533 -9.97 14.83 -21.61
C PRO A 533 -10.78 13.71 -20.96
N SER A 534 -11.20 12.74 -21.77
CA SER A 534 -11.95 11.57 -21.31
C SER A 534 -11.11 10.60 -20.44
N CYS A 535 -9.80 10.88 -20.26
CA CYS A 535 -8.79 10.08 -19.54
C CYS A 535 -9.24 9.57 -18.15
N CYS A 536 -10.23 10.21 -17.51
CA CYS A 536 -10.62 9.94 -16.12
C CYS A 536 -12.14 9.75 -15.88
N ALA A 537 -12.95 9.45 -16.90
CA ALA A 537 -14.41 9.32 -16.75
C ALA A 537 -14.87 8.40 -15.59
N PHE A 538 -14.07 7.37 -15.26
CA PHE A 538 -14.38 6.38 -14.23
C PHE A 538 -13.62 6.55 -12.90
N TYR A 539 -12.71 7.54 -12.80
CA TYR A 539 -11.84 7.72 -11.63
C TYR A 539 -12.14 9.05 -10.92
N SER A 540 -12.19 9.02 -9.59
CA SER A 540 -12.43 10.23 -8.78
C SER A 540 -11.26 11.21 -8.77
N ASN A 541 -10.06 10.79 -9.17
CA ASN A 541 -8.87 11.62 -9.26
C ASN A 541 -8.61 11.96 -10.73
N LYS A 542 -8.65 13.25 -11.09
CA LYS A 542 -8.39 13.72 -12.44
C LYS A 542 -6.89 13.65 -12.78
N CYS A 543 -6.55 13.35 -14.04
CA CYS A 543 -5.17 13.36 -14.55
C CYS A 543 -4.63 14.81 -14.64
N TRP A 544 -3.30 15.01 -14.66
CA TRP A 544 -2.69 16.36 -14.65
C TRP A 544 -3.15 17.24 -15.83
N LEU A 545 -3.49 16.63 -16.97
CA LEU A 545 -4.08 17.33 -18.13
C LEU A 545 -5.33 18.15 -17.78
N HIS A 546 -6.14 17.71 -16.82
CA HIS A 546 -7.34 18.47 -16.39
C HIS A 546 -7.01 19.77 -15.65
N TYR A 547 -5.81 19.85 -15.09
CA TYR A 547 -5.36 20.97 -14.26
C TYR A 547 -4.51 21.96 -15.04
N ILE A 548 -4.17 21.68 -16.30
CA ILE A 548 -3.48 22.66 -17.13
C ILE A 548 -4.48 23.70 -17.63
N GLU A 549 -4.10 24.96 -17.47
CA GLU A 549 -4.79 26.12 -18.02
C GLU A 549 -4.27 26.42 -19.42
N ASP A 550 -2.94 26.52 -19.57
CA ASP A 550 -2.29 26.91 -20.81
C ASP A 550 -0.84 26.38 -20.85
N VAL A 551 -0.29 26.19 -22.05
CA VAL A 551 1.14 25.91 -22.26
C VAL A 551 1.69 26.74 -23.40
N THR A 552 2.69 27.56 -23.10
CA THR A 552 3.45 28.29 -24.13
C THR A 552 4.69 27.49 -24.52
N VAL A 553 4.96 27.42 -25.83
CA VAL A 553 6.12 26.73 -26.40
C VAL A 553 7.04 27.74 -27.06
N GLN A 554 8.31 27.74 -26.69
CA GLN A 554 9.34 28.59 -27.28
C GLN A 554 10.44 27.70 -27.88
N ASN A 555 10.72 27.87 -29.16
CA ASN A 555 11.92 27.33 -29.81
C ASN A 555 13.04 28.35 -29.60
N LEU A 556 14.09 27.98 -28.87
CA LEU A 556 15.24 28.86 -28.65
C LEU A 556 16.16 28.76 -29.88
N THR A 557 16.74 29.89 -30.31
CA THR A 557 17.42 30.07 -31.61
C THR A 557 18.75 29.30 -31.80
N CYS A 558 19.11 28.40 -30.88
CA CYS A 558 20.13 27.38 -31.10
C CYS A 558 19.42 26.04 -31.32
N ILE A 559 19.74 25.36 -32.41
CA ILE A 559 18.92 24.41 -33.19
C ILE A 559 18.30 23.22 -32.42
N ASP A 560 18.65 22.97 -31.16
CA ASP A 560 18.29 21.73 -30.45
C ASP A 560 17.55 21.95 -29.11
N LYS A 561 16.90 23.11 -28.92
CA LYS A 561 16.25 23.48 -27.65
C LYS A 561 14.76 23.86 -27.76
N ARG A 562 13.91 23.16 -27.01
CA ARG A 562 12.49 23.52 -26.82
C ARG A 562 12.16 23.79 -25.37
N HIS A 563 11.46 24.88 -25.11
CA HIS A 563 11.02 25.29 -23.78
C HIS A 563 9.48 25.30 -23.71
N TYR A 564 8.93 24.57 -22.75
CA TYR A 564 7.50 24.54 -22.44
C TYR A 564 7.28 25.23 -21.09
N VAL A 565 6.35 26.20 -21.06
CA VAL A 565 5.95 26.88 -19.83
C VAL A 565 4.49 26.58 -19.54
N PHE A 566 4.23 26.02 -18.37
CA PHE A 566 2.91 25.58 -17.94
C PHE A 566 2.24 26.59 -17.01
N LYS A 567 0.98 26.91 -17.31
CA LYS A 567 0.04 27.55 -16.39
C LYS A 567 -0.96 26.51 -15.90
N TRP A 568 -1.22 26.51 -14.60
CA TRP A 568 -2.08 25.53 -13.95
C TRP A 568 -3.32 26.23 -13.39
N LYS A 569 -4.48 25.61 -13.57
CA LYS A 569 -5.75 26.04 -12.97
C LYS A 569 -5.63 26.00 -11.45
N CYS A 570 -6.01 27.10 -10.80
CA CYS A 570 -6.00 27.28 -9.34
C CYS A 570 -6.90 26.29 -8.60
#